data_AF-A0A6M2DDA9-F1
#
_entry.id   AF-A0A6M2DDA9-F1
#
_cell.length_a   1.000
_cell.length_b   1.000
_cell.length_c   1.000
_cell.angle_alpha   90.00
_cell.angle_beta   90.00
_cell.angle_gamma   90.00
#
_symmetry.space_group_name_H-M   'P 1'
#
loop_
_entity.id
_entity.type
_entity.pdbx_description
1 polymer ?
#
loop_
_entity_poly.entity_id
_entity_poly.type
_entity_poly.pdbx_seq_one_letter_code
_entity_poly.pdbx_strand_id
1 'polypeptide(L)'
;MFCFFFFFFSNAPLILFGDFNFPRITWSNVAITASKHNAESDFLNSCLTFGLSQLISKPTRQTEHSYTVLDLLLASHPHNISTVSYLSAINNP
;
A
#
# COMPACT_ATOMS: atom_id res chain seq x y z
N MET A 1 -10.48 8.50 -9.34
CA MET A 1 -9.32 9.14 -9.99
C MET A 1 -8.44 9.68 -8.88
N PHE A 2 -7.36 8.97 -8.54
CA PHE A 2 -6.39 9.45 -7.57
C PHE A 2 -5.38 10.33 -8.30
N CYS A 3 -5.34 11.62 -7.94
CA CYS A 3 -4.39 12.57 -8.50
C CYS A 3 -3.19 12.62 -7.56
N PHE A 4 -2.10 11.94 -7.92
CA PHE A 4 -0.84 12.01 -7.17
C PHE A 4 0.04 13.11 -7.80
N PHE A 5 0.37 14.15 -7.03
CA PHE A 5 1.37 15.14 -7.41
C PHE A 5 2.76 14.57 -7.10
N PHE A 6 3.52 14.24 -8.14
CA PHE A 6 4.93 13.85 -7.98
C PHE A 6 5.81 15.11 -7.96
N PHE A 7 6.34 15.45 -6.78
CA PHE A 7 7.49 16.34 -6.68
C PHE A 7 8.76 15.49 -6.72
N PHE A 8 9.46 15.51 -7.85
CA PHE A 8 10.75 14.84 -8.00
C PHE A 8 11.85 15.64 -7.29
N PHE A 9 12.06 15.35 -6.01
CA PHE A 9 13.30 15.69 -5.32
C PHE A 9 14.15 14.42 -5.20
N SER A 10 15.24 14.37 -5.98
CA SER A 10 16.11 13.19 -6.20
C SER A 10 16.60 12.46 -4.94
N ASN A 11 16.47 13.05 -3.74
CA ASN A 11 16.93 12.47 -2.47
C ASN A 11 15.96 12.72 -1.30
N ALA A 12 14.74 13.19 -1.55
CA ALA A 12 13.79 13.39 -0.47
C ALA A 12 13.09 12.05 -0.12
N PRO A 13 12.91 11.72 1.17
CA PRO A 13 12.09 10.60 1.58
C PRO A 13 10.66 10.74 1.02
N LEU A 14 10.24 9.77 0.23
CA LEU A 14 8.90 9.69 -0.34
C LEU A 14 8.00 8.80 0.51
N ILE A 15 6.80 9.31 0.82
CA ILE A 15 5.71 8.61 1.50
C ILE A 15 4.44 8.80 0.66
N LEU A 16 3.75 7.70 0.34
CA LEU A 16 2.43 7.71 -0.29
C LEU A 16 1.45 7.01 0.63
N PHE A 17 0.26 7.58 0.79
CA PHE A 17 -0.80 6.99 1.60
C PHE A 17 -2.17 7.23 0.96
N GLY A 18 -3.06 6.24 1.04
CA GLY A 18 -4.45 6.35 0.58
C GLY A 18 -5.07 5.00 0.24
N ASP A 19 -6.32 5.02 -0.24
CA ASP A 19 -7.03 3.84 -0.77
C ASP A 19 -6.60 3.59 -2.22
N PHE A 20 -5.84 2.51 -2.47
CA PHE A 20 -5.39 2.17 -3.82
C PHE A 20 -6.33 1.19 -4.54
N ASN A 21 -7.24 0.53 -3.80
CA ASN A 21 -8.23 -0.39 -4.33
C ASN A 21 -7.68 -1.53 -5.22
N PHE A 22 -6.59 -2.18 -4.78
CA PHE A 22 -6.00 -3.36 -5.44
C PHE A 22 -6.23 -4.65 -4.63
N PRO A 23 -7.46 -5.20 -4.61
CA PRO A 23 -7.84 -6.32 -3.72
C PRO A 23 -7.14 -7.64 -4.04
N ARG A 24 -6.55 -7.78 -5.24
CA ARG A 24 -5.88 -9.01 -5.67
C ARG A 24 -4.39 -9.05 -5.34
N ILE A 25 -3.84 -7.96 -4.78
CA ILE A 25 -2.45 -7.98 -4.30
C ILE A 25 -2.36 -8.87 -3.06
N THR A 26 -1.52 -9.89 -3.16
CA THR A 26 -1.18 -10.76 -2.03
C THR A 26 0.05 -10.22 -1.32
N TRP A 27 -0.11 -9.31 -0.36
CA TRP A 27 1.02 -8.64 0.32
C TRP A 27 1.93 -9.60 1.11
N SER A 28 1.41 -10.74 1.56
CA SER A 28 2.21 -11.81 2.20
C SER A 28 3.13 -12.54 1.22
N ASN A 29 2.83 -12.50 -0.08
CA ASN A 29 3.64 -13.10 -1.13
C ASN A 29 3.52 -12.28 -2.42
N VAL A 30 4.30 -11.20 -2.47
CA VAL A 30 4.30 -10.25 -3.59
C VAL A 30 4.65 -10.92 -4.92
N ALA A 31 5.49 -11.97 -4.91
CA ALA A 31 5.91 -12.69 -6.12
C ALA A 31 4.73 -13.34 -6.87
N ILE A 32 3.71 -13.83 -6.16
CA ILE A 32 2.48 -14.36 -6.78
C ILE A 32 1.76 -13.28 -7.58
N THR A 33 1.80 -12.04 -7.12
CA THR A 33 1.10 -10.94 -7.80
C THR A 33 1.97 -10.35 -8.90
N ALA A 34 3.26 -10.15 -8.65
CA ALA A 34 4.22 -9.60 -9.62
C ALA A 34 4.42 -10.47 -10.86
N SER A 35 4.20 -11.79 -10.76
CA SER A 35 4.27 -12.72 -11.90
C SER A 35 3.03 -12.72 -12.80
N LYS A 36 2.01 -11.93 -12.48
CA LYS A 36 0.81 -11.75 -13.31
C LYS A 36 1.05 -10.65 -14.36
N HIS A 37 0.10 -10.52 -15.29
CA HIS A 37 0.08 -9.46 -16.31
C HIS A 37 -1.21 -8.63 -16.16
N ASN A 38 -1.32 -7.87 -15.06
CA ASN A 38 -2.49 -7.04 -14.75
C ASN A 38 -2.10 -5.73 -14.04
N ALA A 39 -3.07 -4.85 -13.80
CA ALA A 39 -2.82 -3.56 -13.16
C ALA A 39 -2.16 -3.69 -11.77
N GLU A 40 -2.48 -4.74 -11.02
CA GLU A 40 -1.84 -5.01 -9.73
C GLU A 40 -0.35 -5.36 -9.86
N SER A 41 0.03 -6.17 -10.85
CA SER A 41 1.43 -6.50 -11.10
C SER A 41 2.20 -5.25 -11.55
N ASP A 42 1.62 -4.43 -12.42
CA ASP A 42 2.27 -3.21 -12.92
C ASP A 42 2.48 -2.19 -11.79
N PHE A 43 1.49 -2.05 -10.91
CA PHE A 43 1.59 -1.23 -9.71
C PHE A 43 2.69 -1.72 -8.77
N LEU A 44 2.74 -3.03 -8.49
CA LEU A 44 3.78 -3.62 -7.64
C LEU A 44 5.17 -3.45 -8.23
N ASN A 45 5.33 -3.70 -9.53
CA ASN A 45 6.61 -3.51 -10.24
C ASN A 45 7.07 -2.05 -10.17
N SER A 46 6.13 -1.10 -10.24
CA SER A 46 6.43 0.32 -10.03
C SER A 46 6.92 0.58 -8.60
N CYS A 47 6.22 0.06 -7.59
CA CYS A 47 6.65 0.17 -6.19
C CYS A 47 8.07 -0.36 -6.00
N LEU A 48 8.39 -1.54 -6.56
CA LEU A 48 9.72 -2.13 -6.50
C LEU A 48 10.77 -1.27 -7.19
N THR A 49 10.46 -0.72 -8.37
CA THR A 49 11.36 0.15 -9.14
C THR A 49 11.73 1.42 -8.37
N PHE A 50 10.78 1.97 -7.61
CA PHE A 50 11.00 3.16 -6.78
C PHE A 50 11.45 2.85 -5.35
N GLY A 51 11.74 1.58 -5.03
CA GLY A 51 12.17 1.16 -3.69
C GLY A 51 11.11 1.40 -2.60
N LEU A 52 9.83 1.40 -2.96
CA LEU A 52 8.73 1.64 -2.04
C LEU A 52 8.35 0.36 -1.28
N SER A 53 8.44 0.44 0.04
CA SER A 53 7.98 -0.60 0.96
C SER A 53 6.57 -0.28 1.45
N GLN A 54 5.68 -1.26 1.38
CA GLN A 54 4.37 -1.19 2.02
C GLN A 54 4.51 -1.45 3.53
N LEU A 55 3.78 -0.69 4.35
CA LEU A 55 3.88 -0.73 5.82
C LEU A 55 2.59 -1.11 6.56
N ILE A 56 1.49 -1.34 5.84
CA ILE A 56 0.20 -1.69 6.42
C ILE A 56 0.10 -3.22 6.61
N SER A 57 0.24 -3.69 7.84
CA SER A 57 0.22 -5.12 8.16
C SER A 57 -1.16 -5.68 8.52
N LYS A 58 -2.17 -4.82 8.77
CA LYS A 58 -3.53 -5.25 9.10
C LYS A 58 -4.50 -4.98 7.95
N PRO A 59 -5.52 -5.84 7.76
CA PRO A 59 -6.60 -5.58 6.81
C PRO A 59 -7.26 -4.24 7.08
N THR A 60 -7.38 -3.41 6.05
CA THR A 60 -8.04 -2.09 6.14
C THR A 60 -9.48 -2.15 5.67
N ARG A 61 -9.85 -3.21 4.95
CA ARG A 61 -11.23 -3.55 4.61
C ARG A 61 -11.52 -4.99 5.02
N GLN A 62 -12.52 -5.15 5.87
CA GLN A 62 -13.02 -6.43 6.34
C GLN A 62 -14.47 -6.60 5.88
N THR A 63 -14.77 -7.75 5.30
CA THR A 63 -16.13 -8.19 4.98
C THR A 63 -16.37 -9.55 5.61
N GLU A 64 -17.60 -10.07 5.54
CA GLU A 64 -17.93 -11.41 6.07
C GLU A 64 -17.07 -12.53 5.47
N HIS A 65 -16.48 -12.32 4.30
CA HIS A 65 -15.75 -13.35 3.54
C HIS A 65 -14.30 -13.00 3.25
N SER A 66 -13.84 -11.79 3.56
CA SER A 66 -12.52 -11.35 3.13
C SER A 66 -11.87 -10.34 4.07
N TYR A 67 -10.54 -10.42 4.13
CA TYR A 67 -9.67 -9.51 4.86
C TYR A 67 -8.65 -8.96 3.87
N THR A 68 -8.86 -7.73 3.41
CA THR A 68 -8.03 -7.13 2.36
C THR A 68 -7.35 -5.85 2.83
N VAL A 69 -6.15 -5.62 2.31
CA VAL A 69 -5.39 -4.39 2.52
C VAL A 69 -5.53 -3.56 1.25
N LEU A 70 -6.34 -2.50 1.32
CA LEU A 70 -6.63 -1.61 0.19
C LEU A 70 -6.07 -0.22 0.41
N ASP A 71 -6.07 0.22 1.67
CA ASP A 71 -5.35 1.41 2.08
C ASP A 71 -3.89 1.04 2.29
N LEU A 72 -3.00 1.72 1.57
CA LEU A 72 -1.57 1.44 1.60
C LEU A 72 -0.84 2.64 2.17
N LEU A 73 0.22 2.35 2.93
CA LEU A 73 1.27 3.29 3.29
C LEU A 73 2.54 2.77 2.62
N LEU A 74 2.99 3.46 1.57
CA LEU A 74 4.21 3.16 0.84
C LEU A 74 5.30 4.15 1.22
N ALA A 75 6.48 3.65 1.57
CA ALA A 75 7.61 4.49 1.95
C ALA A 75 8.91 4.02 1.28
N SER A 76 9.66 4.97 0.74
CA SER A 76 11.04 4.73 0.25
C SER A 76 12.04 4.50 1.39
N HIS A 77 11.79 5.13 2.54
CA HIS A 77 12.63 5.05 3.73
C HIS A 77 11.77 4.56 4.91
N PRO A 78 11.38 3.28 4.94
CA PRO A 78 10.44 2.76 5.93
C PRO A 78 10.94 2.93 7.38
N HIS A 79 12.26 2.97 7.59
CA HIS A 79 12.88 3.20 8.90
C HIS A 79 12.60 4.60 9.49
N ASN A 80 12.17 5.57 8.68
CA ASN A 80 11.76 6.89 9.17
C ASN A 80 10.37 6.88 9.81
N ILE A 81 9.62 5.78 9.67
CA ILE A 81 8.28 5.62 10.24
C ILE A 81 8.40 4.68 11.44
N SER A 82 8.25 5.24 12.65
CA SER A 82 8.46 4.51 13.91
C SER A 82 7.34 3.51 14.21
N THR A 83 6.08 3.93 14.06
CA THR A 83 4.93 3.09 14.43
C THR A 83 3.72 3.40 13.55
N VAL A 84 3.01 2.35 13.12
CA VAL A 84 1.69 2.46 12.47
C VAL A 84 0.61 2.06 13.46
N SER A 85 -0.21 3.03 13.89
CA SER A 85 -1.36 2.79 14.76
C SER A 85 -2.63 2.57 13.93
N TYR A 86 -3.39 1.53 14.27
CA TYR A 86 -4.66 1.23 13.63
C TYR A 86 -5.79 1.66 14.55
N LEU A 87 -6.60 2.61 14.09
CA LEU A 87 -7.79 3.04 14.80
C LEU A 87 -8.97 2.21 14.29
N SER A 88 -9.77 1.67 15.22
CA SER A 88 -11.07 1.14 14.86
C SER A 88 -11.94 2.27 14.32
N ALA A 89 -12.82 1.96 13.36
CA ALA A 89 -13.87 2.89 12.98
C ALA A 89 -14.61 3.35 14.24
N ILE A 90 -15.07 4.60 14.24
CA ILE A 90 -15.92 5.10 15.32
C ILE A 90 -17.17 4.21 15.32
N ASN A 91 -17.27 3.35 16.33
CA ASN A 91 -18.47 2.59 16.62
C ASN A 91 -19.58 3.61 16.88
N ASN A 92 -20.47 3.81 15.91
CA ASN A 92 -21.78 4.34 16.25
C ASN A 92 -22.55 3.16 16.88
N PRO A 93 -23.09 3.33 18.10
CA PRO A 93 -23.71 2.26 18.86
C PRO A 93 -24.91 1.62 18.16
#